data_AF-A0A061E7U9-F1
#
_entry.id   AF-A0A061E7U9-F1
#
_cell.length_a   1.000
_cell.length_b   1.000
_cell.length_c   1.000
_cell.angle_alpha   90.00
_cell.angle_beta   90.00
_cell.angle_gamma   90.00
#
_symmetry.space_group_name_H-M   'P 1'
#
loop_
_entity.id
_entity.type
_entity.pdbx_description
1 polymer ?
#
loop_
_entity_poly.entity_id
_entity_poly.type
_entity_poly.pdbx_seq_one_letter_code
_entity_poly.pdbx_strand_id
1 'polypeptide(L)'
;MGKASSRPDPSSKADKKFEKKLQFYSKVRDTVASLTAKKDITKKKKLRSRQRKLKAYDLSALSEVLPELKAPKEPTPAAEFKLNCKSRKELILREGKQLSAVLKHPAFQADPLAAIHQHLQSTQPVLDEKPKKKANKNGGKKKRS
;
A
#
# COMPACT_ATOMS: atom_id res chain seq x y z
N MET A 1 67.44 27.38 -40.88
CA MET A 1 66.44 27.97 -39.96
C MET A 1 65.40 26.91 -39.62
N GLY A 2 65.59 26.15 -38.55
CA GLY A 2 64.61 25.16 -38.08
C GLY A 2 64.56 25.19 -36.57
N LYS A 3 63.50 25.76 -36.00
CA LYS A 3 63.28 25.80 -34.54
C LYS A 3 62.56 24.52 -34.13
N ALA A 4 63.14 23.75 -33.21
CA ALA A 4 62.55 22.55 -32.65
C ALA A 4 61.35 22.91 -31.74
N SER A 5 60.21 22.26 -31.96
CA SER A 5 59.05 22.33 -31.07
C SER A 5 59.35 21.55 -29.78
N SER A 6 59.37 22.24 -28.65
CA SER A 6 59.56 21.65 -27.32
C SER A 6 58.39 20.72 -26.99
N ARG A 7 58.66 19.42 -26.87
CA ARG A 7 57.76 18.44 -26.25
C ARG A 7 57.58 18.83 -24.77
N PRO A 8 56.37 18.82 -24.20
CA PRO A 8 56.19 19.02 -22.77
C PRO A 8 56.82 17.85 -22.01
N ASP A 9 57.67 18.18 -21.04
CA ASP A 9 58.39 17.23 -20.18
C ASP A 9 57.44 16.25 -19.47
N PRO A 10 57.88 15.01 -19.17
CA PRO A 10 57.06 14.03 -18.48
C PRO A 10 56.85 14.48 -17.03
N SER A 11 55.71 15.12 -16.76
CA SER A 11 55.29 15.46 -15.40
C SER A 11 55.44 14.26 -14.47
N SER A 12 55.97 14.52 -13.27
CA SER A 12 56.31 13.46 -12.32
C SER A 12 55.07 12.62 -12.01
N LYS A 13 55.27 11.36 -11.65
CA LYS A 13 54.15 10.49 -11.21
C LYS A 13 53.36 11.15 -10.07
N ALA A 14 53.98 12.01 -9.26
CA ALA A 14 53.33 12.81 -8.24
C ALA A 14 52.41 13.90 -8.84
N ASP A 15 52.89 14.67 -9.81
CA ASP A 15 52.11 15.72 -10.48
C ASP A 15 50.89 15.15 -11.19
N LYS A 16 51.05 13.99 -11.86
CA LYS A 16 49.93 13.27 -12.49
C LYS A 16 48.88 12.82 -11.49
N LYS A 17 49.27 12.46 -10.26
CA LYS A 17 48.34 12.10 -9.18
C LYS A 17 47.63 13.34 -8.65
N PHE A 18 48.33 14.47 -8.53
CA PHE A 18 47.76 15.74 -8.09
C PHE A 18 46.74 16.26 -9.10
N GLU A 19 47.08 16.26 -10.39
CA GLU A 19 46.20 16.64 -11.48
C GLU A 19 44.92 15.79 -11.52
N LYS A 20 45.06 14.46 -11.36
CA LYS A 20 43.90 13.57 -11.27
C LYS A 20 42.98 13.89 -10.08
N LYS A 21 43.54 14.30 -8.94
CA LYS A 21 42.74 14.73 -7.78
C LYS A 21 42.00 16.02 -8.06
N LEU A 22 42.63 17.01 -8.71
CA LEU A 22 41.97 18.25 -9.11
C LEU A 22 40.83 18.01 -10.11
N GLN A 23 41.07 17.14 -11.10
CA GLN A 23 40.03 16.73 -12.07
C GLN A 23 38.88 15.97 -11.41
N PHE A 24 39.14 15.21 -10.35
CA PHE A 24 38.09 14.56 -9.58
C PHE A 24 37.25 15.59 -8.82
N TYR A 25 37.88 16.51 -8.08
CA TYR A 25 37.17 17.52 -7.30
C TYR A 25 36.35 18.48 -8.16
N SER A 26 36.86 18.89 -9.32
CA SER A 26 36.09 19.69 -10.29
C SER A 26 34.85 18.94 -10.77
N LYS A 27 34.99 17.69 -11.23
CA LYS A 27 33.84 16.85 -11.65
C LYS A 27 32.80 16.66 -10.55
N VAL A 28 33.23 16.44 -9.30
CA VAL A 28 32.31 16.33 -8.16
C VAL A 28 31.57 17.66 -7.93
N ARG A 29 32.25 18.80 -7.99
CA ARG A 29 31.58 20.10 -7.86
C ARG A 29 30.60 20.38 -8.99
N ASP A 30 30.97 20.09 -10.22
CA ASP A 30 30.12 20.30 -11.40
C ASP A 30 28.87 19.43 -11.36
N THR A 31 29.01 18.15 -10.96
CA THR A 31 27.86 17.26 -10.81
C THR A 31 26.92 17.72 -9.71
N VAL A 32 27.42 18.15 -8.55
CA VAL A 32 26.61 18.70 -7.45
C VAL A 32 25.89 19.99 -7.87
N ALA A 33 26.56 20.89 -8.60
CA ALA A 33 25.96 22.11 -9.14
C ALA A 33 24.84 21.79 -10.16
N SER A 34 25.05 20.81 -11.04
CA SER A 34 24.03 20.39 -12.01
C SER A 34 22.80 19.73 -11.36
N LEU A 35 23.01 18.98 -10.27
CA LEU A 35 21.95 18.32 -9.50
C LEU A 35 21.14 19.31 -8.68
N THR A 36 21.77 20.35 -8.13
CA THR A 36 21.10 21.41 -7.38
C THR A 36 20.28 22.31 -8.30
N ALA A 37 20.82 22.73 -9.45
CA ALA A 37 20.09 23.53 -10.44
C ALA A 37 18.82 22.84 -10.99
N LYS A 38 18.80 21.50 -11.06
CA LYS A 38 17.61 20.73 -11.49
C LYS A 38 16.51 20.61 -10.42
N LYS A 39 16.79 20.92 -9.15
CA LYS A 39 15.79 20.88 -8.07
C LYS A 39 14.87 22.10 -8.08
N ASP A 40 15.31 23.22 -8.63
CA ASP A 40 14.55 24.48 -8.68
C ASP A 40 13.64 24.62 -9.92
N ILE A 41 13.62 23.63 -10.82
CA ILE A 41 12.62 23.56 -11.88
C ILE A 41 11.28 23.19 -11.22
N THR A 42 10.55 24.23 -10.79
CA THR A 42 9.18 24.13 -10.32
C THR A 42 8.34 23.37 -11.35
N LYS A 43 7.94 22.16 -10.98
CA LYS A 43 7.08 21.32 -11.82
C LYS A 43 5.78 22.08 -12.06
N LYS A 44 5.54 22.63 -13.26
CA LYS A 44 4.20 23.11 -13.63
C LYS A 44 3.24 21.94 -13.53
N LYS A 45 2.44 21.92 -12.46
CA LYS A 45 1.49 20.85 -12.15
C LYS A 45 0.36 20.93 -13.18
N LYS A 46 0.47 20.20 -14.29
CA LYS A 46 -0.66 20.01 -15.20
C LYS A 46 -1.76 19.30 -14.41
N LEU A 47 -2.84 20.01 -14.09
CA LEU A 47 -4.04 19.43 -13.49
C LEU A 47 -4.50 18.29 -14.41
N ARG A 48 -4.32 17.05 -13.95
CA ARG A 48 -4.70 15.84 -14.69
C ARG A 48 -6.21 15.93 -14.93
N SER A 49 -6.67 15.72 -16.17
CA SER A 49 -8.10 15.63 -16.53
C SER A 49 -8.91 14.75 -15.55
N ARG A 50 -8.29 13.72 -14.98
CA ARG A 50 -8.86 12.85 -13.94
C ARG A 50 -9.35 13.60 -12.68
N GLN A 51 -8.76 14.73 -12.33
CA GLN A 51 -9.20 15.53 -11.17
C GLN A 51 -10.55 16.22 -11.42
N ARG A 52 -10.90 16.53 -12.68
CA ARG A 52 -12.25 17.02 -13.02
C ARG A 52 -13.31 15.95 -12.85
N LYS A 53 -12.96 14.68 -13.07
CA LYS A 53 -13.88 13.55 -12.88
C LYS A 53 -14.17 13.24 -11.40
N LEU A 54 -13.31 13.64 -10.47
CA LEU A 54 -13.54 13.40 -9.03
C LEU A 54 -14.82 14.08 -8.51
N LYS A 55 -15.22 15.23 -9.08
CA LYS A 55 -16.49 15.89 -8.72
C LYS A 55 -17.74 15.17 -9.25
N ALA A 56 -17.61 14.37 -10.32
CA ALA A 56 -18.72 13.59 -10.85
C ALA A 56 -19.02 12.33 -10.02
N TYR A 57 -18.11 11.97 -9.11
CA TYR A 57 -18.27 10.86 -8.17
C TYR A 57 -18.42 11.39 -6.73
N ASP A 58 -19.11 12.51 -6.55
CA ASP A 58 -19.49 12.95 -5.21
C ASP A 58 -20.61 12.04 -4.70
N LEU A 59 -20.24 11.11 -3.81
CA LEU A 59 -21.14 10.09 -3.24
C LEU A 59 -21.77 10.57 -1.92
N SER A 60 -21.68 11.86 -1.59
CA SER A 60 -22.29 12.43 -0.39
C SER A 60 -23.79 12.13 -0.28
N ALA A 61 -24.52 12.09 -1.39
CA ALA A 61 -25.94 11.71 -1.39
C ALA A 61 -26.21 10.26 -0.93
N LEU A 62 -25.21 9.36 -0.98
CA LEU A 62 -25.37 7.98 -0.51
C LEU A 62 -25.36 7.89 1.03
N SER A 63 -24.84 8.88 1.75
CA SER A 63 -24.84 8.84 3.22
C SER A 63 -26.22 9.01 3.83
N GLU A 64 -27.17 9.61 3.10
CA GLU A 64 -28.56 9.78 3.55
C GLU A 64 -29.38 8.49 3.38
N VAL A 65 -29.01 7.64 2.40
CA VAL A 65 -29.74 6.41 2.05
C VAL A 65 -29.20 5.19 2.80
N LEU A 66 -27.90 5.19 3.13
CA LEU A 66 -27.29 4.10 3.87
C LEU A 66 -27.51 4.30 5.38
N PRO A 67 -27.79 3.22 6.14
CA PRO A 67 -27.75 3.28 7.59
C PRO A 67 -26.41 3.90 8.03
N GLU A 68 -26.43 4.78 9.04
CA GLU A 68 -25.21 5.32 9.67
C GLU A 68 -24.41 4.17 10.32
N LEU A 69 -23.69 3.42 9.50
CA LEU A 69 -22.70 2.48 9.95
C LEU A 69 -21.64 3.34 10.62
N LYS A 70 -21.59 3.28 11.96
CA LYS A 70 -20.50 3.83 12.76
C LYS A 70 -19.22 3.45 12.03
N ALA A 71 -18.52 4.45 11.49
CA ALA A 71 -17.37 4.26 10.64
C ALA A 71 -16.54 3.15 11.29
N PRO A 72 -16.34 2.00 10.61
CA PRO A 72 -15.52 0.94 11.17
C PRO A 72 -14.23 1.63 11.56
N LYS A 73 -13.93 1.60 12.86
CA LYS A 73 -12.74 2.17 13.47
C LYS A 73 -11.61 1.77 12.54
N GLU A 74 -11.13 2.73 11.73
CA GLU A 74 -10.29 2.39 10.58
C GLU A 74 -9.20 1.50 11.14
N PRO A 75 -9.05 0.24 10.68
CA PRO A 75 -7.81 -0.45 10.96
C PRO A 75 -6.76 0.49 10.37
N THR A 76 -5.98 1.09 11.27
CA THR A 76 -4.84 1.97 11.02
C THR A 76 -4.28 1.75 9.62
N PRO A 77 -4.06 2.82 8.83
CA PRO A 77 -3.74 2.73 7.41
C PRO A 77 -2.70 1.64 7.24
N ALA A 78 -3.13 0.59 6.53
CA ALA A 78 -2.44 -0.67 6.36
C ALA A 78 -0.94 -0.49 6.54
N ALA A 79 -0.42 -0.96 7.69
CA ALA A 79 1.00 -1.12 7.88
C ALA A 79 1.50 -1.73 6.59
N GLU A 80 2.27 -0.94 5.83
CA GLU A 80 2.55 -1.14 4.42
C GLU A 80 2.74 -2.63 4.19
N PHE A 81 1.76 -3.29 3.57
CA PHE A 81 1.76 -4.74 3.39
C PHE A 81 2.83 -5.03 2.33
N LYS A 82 4.09 -4.84 2.73
CA LYS A 82 5.31 -4.97 1.94
C LYS A 82 5.49 -6.45 1.76
N LEU A 83 4.72 -6.99 0.81
CA LEU A 83 4.82 -8.36 0.40
C LEU A 83 6.19 -8.56 -0.25
N ASN A 84 7.11 -9.12 0.52
CA ASN A 84 8.39 -9.59 0.01
C ASN A 84 8.17 -10.80 -0.91
N CYS A 85 9.15 -11.13 -1.76
CA CYS A 85 8.99 -12.21 -2.75
C CYS A 85 8.67 -13.58 -2.11
N LYS A 86 9.14 -13.86 -0.89
CA LYS A 86 8.84 -15.11 -0.18
C LYS A 86 7.38 -15.14 0.28
N SER A 87 6.92 -14.08 0.93
CA SER A 87 5.53 -13.93 1.38
C SER A 87 4.53 -13.98 0.24
N ARG A 88 4.87 -13.44 -0.95
CA ARG A 88 4.02 -13.59 -2.15
C ARG A 88 3.91 -15.04 -2.60
N LYS A 89 5.00 -15.79 -2.62
CA LYS A 89 4.98 -17.21 -2.99
C LYS A 89 4.11 -18.01 -2.01
N GLU A 90 4.27 -17.77 -0.72
CA GLU A 90 3.43 -18.41 0.30
C GLU A 90 1.97 -18.04 0.15
N LEU A 91 1.65 -16.77 -0.08
CA LEU A 91 0.29 -16.29 -0.32
C LEU A 91 -0.32 -17.04 -1.52
N ILE A 92 0.37 -17.08 -2.66
CA ILE A 92 -0.09 -17.79 -3.85
C ILE A 92 -0.36 -19.27 -3.56
N LEU A 93 0.50 -19.95 -2.80
CA LEU A 93 0.28 -21.35 -2.42
C LEU A 93 -0.93 -21.54 -1.51
N ARG A 94 -1.17 -20.61 -0.57
CA ARG A 94 -2.34 -20.65 0.32
C ARG A 94 -3.63 -20.41 -0.46
N GLU A 95 -3.68 -19.34 -1.23
CA GLU A 95 -4.84 -18.99 -2.06
C GLU A 95 -5.13 -20.07 -3.10
N GLY A 96 -4.11 -20.64 -3.74
CA GLY A 96 -4.27 -21.73 -4.70
C GLY A 96 -4.87 -22.99 -4.05
N LYS A 97 -4.44 -23.33 -2.84
CA LYS A 97 -5.03 -24.44 -2.07
C LYS A 97 -6.50 -24.15 -1.73
N GLN A 98 -6.82 -22.95 -1.25
CA GLN A 98 -8.19 -22.56 -0.91
C GLN A 98 -9.11 -22.62 -2.14
N LEU A 99 -8.69 -22.04 -3.26
CA LEU A 99 -9.43 -22.09 -4.52
C LEU A 99 -9.65 -23.54 -4.97
N SER A 100 -8.62 -24.38 -4.91
CA SER A 100 -8.75 -25.80 -5.26
C SER A 100 -9.74 -26.54 -4.36
N ALA A 101 -9.85 -26.16 -3.08
CA ALA A 101 -10.80 -26.76 -2.15
C ALA A 101 -12.23 -26.34 -2.47
N VAL A 102 -12.48 -25.06 -2.79
CA VAL A 102 -13.79 -24.56 -3.21
C VAL A 102 -14.26 -25.26 -4.49
N LEU A 103 -13.39 -25.35 -5.50
CA LEU A 103 -13.73 -26.01 -6.77
C LEU A 103 -14.02 -27.51 -6.64
N LYS A 104 -13.41 -28.19 -5.66
CA LYS A 104 -13.66 -29.60 -5.36
C LYS A 104 -14.89 -29.83 -4.48
N HIS A 105 -15.47 -28.78 -3.91
CA HIS A 105 -16.57 -28.92 -2.96
C HIS A 105 -17.88 -29.29 -3.69
N PRO A 106 -18.59 -30.35 -3.27
CA PRO A 106 -19.77 -30.84 -3.99
C PRO A 106 -20.90 -29.80 -4.05
N ALA A 107 -21.12 -29.04 -2.96
CA ALA A 107 -22.13 -27.99 -2.97
C ALA A 107 -21.81 -26.87 -3.98
N PHE A 108 -20.52 -26.57 -4.20
CA PHE A 108 -20.10 -25.56 -5.17
C PHE A 108 -20.21 -26.06 -6.62
N GLN A 109 -20.01 -27.36 -6.84
CA GLN A 109 -20.21 -27.99 -8.15
C GLN A 109 -21.69 -28.08 -8.55
N ALA A 110 -22.57 -28.32 -7.58
CA ALA A 110 -24.01 -28.40 -7.81
C ALA A 110 -24.65 -27.02 -8.03
N ASP A 111 -24.38 -26.05 -7.14
CA ASP A 111 -24.86 -24.67 -7.27
C ASP A 111 -23.83 -23.69 -6.66
N PRO A 112 -23.00 -23.03 -7.49
CA PRO A 112 -21.98 -22.13 -6.99
C PRO A 112 -22.56 -20.90 -6.29
N LEU A 113 -23.73 -20.41 -6.72
CA LEU A 113 -24.34 -19.21 -6.16
C LEU A 113 -24.92 -19.49 -4.77
N ALA A 114 -25.63 -20.61 -4.62
CA ALA A 114 -26.16 -21.03 -3.32
C ALA A 114 -25.02 -21.36 -2.33
N ALA A 115 -23.97 -22.04 -2.78
CA ALA A 115 -22.82 -22.37 -1.94
C ALA A 115 -22.09 -21.11 -1.43
N ILE A 116 -21.89 -20.10 -2.28
CA ILE A 116 -21.32 -18.81 -1.86
C ILE A 116 -22.24 -18.13 -0.85
N HIS A 117 -23.55 -18.10 -1.11
CA HIS A 117 -24.51 -17.48 -0.20
C HIS A 117 -24.49 -18.13 1.19
N GLN A 118 -24.51 -19.46 1.25
CA GLN A 118 -24.41 -20.21 2.51
C GLN A 118 -23.07 -19.94 3.23
N HIS A 119 -21.97 -19.89 2.48
CA HIS A 119 -20.65 -19.56 3.04
C HIS A 119 -20.65 -18.16 3.65
N LEU A 120 -21.20 -17.17 2.95
CA LEU A 120 -21.30 -15.80 3.46
C LEU A 120 -22.18 -15.73 4.71
N GLN A 121 -23.33 -16.41 4.74
CA GLN A 121 -24.20 -16.45 5.93
C GLN A 121 -23.49 -17.08 7.14
N SER A 122 -22.70 -18.13 6.93
CA SER A 122 -22.00 -18.84 8.02
C SER A 122 -20.75 -18.13 8.53
N THR A 123 -20.05 -17.39 7.65
CA THR A 123 -18.80 -16.69 8.00
C THR A 123 -19.01 -15.23 8.38
N GLN A 124 -20.21 -14.69 8.21
CA GLN A 124 -20.54 -13.39 8.75
C GLN A 124 -20.44 -13.41 10.27
N PRO A 125 -19.71 -12.46 10.88
CA PRO A 125 -19.67 -12.34 12.32
C PRO A 125 -21.11 -12.08 12.80
N VAL A 126 -21.58 -12.92 13.72
CA VAL A 126 -22.88 -12.71 14.35
C VAL A 126 -22.83 -11.34 14.99
N LEU A 127 -23.65 -10.41 14.50
CA LEU A 127 -23.86 -9.16 15.20
C LEU A 127 -24.40 -9.54 16.58
N ASP A 128 -23.61 -9.27 17.61
CA ASP A 128 -24.02 -9.40 19.02
C ASP A 128 -25.17 -8.43 19.29
N GLU A 129 -26.37 -8.74 18.82
CA GLU A 129 -27.59 -8.26 19.44
C GLU A 129 -27.63 -8.94 20.81
N LYS A 130 -27.02 -8.27 21.80
CA LYS A 130 -27.06 -8.67 23.20
C LYS A 130 -28.48 -9.15 23.53
N PRO A 131 -28.69 -10.42 23.90
CA PRO A 131 -30.00 -10.86 24.28
C PRO A 131 -30.44 -10.00 25.47
N LYS A 132 -31.54 -9.23 25.27
CA LYS A 132 -32.17 -8.47 26.35
C LYS A 132 -32.37 -9.44 27.51
N LYS A 133 -31.64 -9.24 28.60
CA LYS A 133 -31.80 -10.01 29.83
C LYS A 133 -33.28 -10.00 30.20
N LYS A 134 -33.95 -11.15 30.10
CA LYS A 134 -35.29 -11.30 30.66
C LYS A 134 -35.16 -11.07 32.16
N ALA A 135 -35.79 -10.02 32.66
CA ALA A 135 -35.87 -9.76 34.09
C ALA A 135 -36.67 -10.91 34.74
N ASN A 136 -36.00 -11.74 35.54
CA ASN A 136 -36.67 -12.74 36.36
C ASN A 136 -37.53 -12.03 37.42
N LYS A 137 -38.84 -11.95 37.19
CA LYS A 137 -39.84 -11.65 38.22
C LYS A 137 -40.27 -12.94 38.91
N ASN A 138 -39.36 -13.55 39.68
CA ASN A 138 -39.76 -14.56 40.66
C ASN A 138 -39.64 -13.93 42.04
N GLY A 139 -40.69 -13.23 42.44
CA GLY A 139 -40.87 -12.74 43.81
C GLY A 139 -41.05 -13.92 44.75
N GLY A 140 -40.13 -14.08 45.70
CA GLY A 140 -40.20 -15.12 46.72
C GLY A 140 -41.44 -14.96 47.59
N LYS A 141 -42.31 -15.98 47.59
CA LYS A 141 -43.28 -16.16 48.67
C LYS A 141 -42.55 -16.73 49.89
N LYS A 142 -42.29 -15.88 50.89
CA LYS A 142 -42.00 -16.32 52.26
C LYS A 142 -43.23 -17.07 52.79
N LYS A 143 -43.10 -18.38 53.03
CA LYS A 143 -44.07 -19.14 53.81
C LYS A 143 -43.62 -19.11 55.27
N ARG A 144 -44.44 -18.54 56.15
CA ARG A 144 -44.36 -18.76 57.61
C ARG A 144 -45.26 -19.96 57.92
N SER A 145 -44.68 -21.03 58.47
CA SER A 145 -45.33 -21.94 59.43
C SER A 145 -44.23 -22.67 60.18
#